data_AF-M1B4S3-F1
#
_entry.id   AF-M1B4S3-F1
#
_cell.length_a   1.000
_cell.length_b   1.000
_cell.length_c   1.000
_cell.angle_alpha   90.00
_cell.angle_beta   90.00
_cell.angle_gamma   90.00
#
_symmetry.space_group_name_H-M   'P 1'
#
loop_
_entity.id
_entity.type
_entity.pdbx_description
1 polymer ?
#
loop_
_entity_poly.entity_id
_entity_poly.type
_entity_poly.pdbx_seq_one_letter_code
_entity_poly.pdbx_strand_id
1 'polypeptide(L)' 'MQECKKLFVVHLSEREYFAVPKNLKLLAVPLFELYDNVQRYGPVISTIPQQLSRFQFNMIHS' A
#
# COMPACT_ATOMS: atom_id res chain seq x y z
N MET A 1 -24.70 -7.86 -12.13
CA MET A 1 -23.26 -7.51 -12.25
C MET A 1 -22.65 -7.66 -10.87
N GLN A 2 -21.54 -8.38 -10.75
CA GLN A 2 -20.78 -8.54 -9.50
C GLN A 2 -19.67 -7.49 -9.44
N GLU A 3 -19.33 -7.02 -8.25
CA GLU A 3 -18.23 -6.07 -8.04
C GLU A 3 -16.88 -6.71 -8.40
N CYS A 4 -16.07 -6.02 -9.20
CA CYS A 4 -14.70 -6.40 -9.53
C CYS A 4 -13.71 -5.35 -9.02
N LYS A 5 -12.83 -5.72 -8.09
CA LYS A 5 -11.76 -4.86 -7.57
C LYS A 5 -10.43 -5.20 -8.24
N LYS A 6 -9.67 -4.19 -8.64
CA LYS A 6 -8.32 -4.32 -9.22
C LYS A 6 -7.34 -3.50 -8.42
N LEU A 7 -6.17 -4.07 -8.14
CA LEU A 7 -5.06 -3.40 -7.46
C LEU A 7 -3.95 -3.10 -8.46
N PHE A 8 -3.31 -1.94 -8.32
CA PHE A 8 -2.20 -1.51 -9.15
C PHE A 8 -1.07 -0.99 -8.26
N VAL A 9 0.18 -1.23 -8.69
CA VAL A 9 1.36 -0.60 -8.07
C VAL A 9 1.55 0.75 -8.74
N VAL A 10 1.57 1.82 -7.96
CA VAL A 10 1.81 3.18 -8.45
C VAL A 10 3.24 3.58 -8.15
N HIS A 11 4.00 3.94 -9.18
CA HIS A 11 5.34 4.49 -9.04
C HIS A 11 5.25 5.98 -8.74
N LEU A 12 5.89 6.43 -7.66
CA LEU A 12 5.96 7.84 -7.30
C LEU A 12 7.21 8.49 -7.89
N SER A 13 7.11 9.78 -8.20
CA SER A 13 8.25 10.66 -8.47
C SER A 13 9.16 10.75 -7.23
N GLU A 14 10.42 11.21 -7.39
CA GLU A 14 11.33 11.43 -6.25
C GLU A 14 10.71 12.35 -5.19
N ARG A 15 9.94 13.35 -5.62
CA ARG A 15 9.24 14.31 -4.75
C ARG A 15 7.85 14.56 -5.31
N GLU A 16 6.85 14.54 -4.44
CA GLU A 16 5.44 14.70 -4.80
C GLU A 16 4.67 15.35 -3.63
N TYR A 17 3.62 16.11 -3.92
CA TYR A 17 2.73 16.70 -2.90
C TYR A 17 1.37 16.01 -2.90
N PHE A 18 0.94 15.52 -1.74
CA PHE A 18 -0.39 14.94 -1.56
C PHE A 18 -1.33 15.92 -0.88
N ALA A 19 -2.44 16.26 -1.52
CA ALA A 19 -3.56 16.95 -0.88
C ALA A 19 -4.41 15.94 -0.10
N VAL A 20 -4.33 15.97 1.23
CA VAL A 20 -5.10 15.06 2.09
C VAL A 20 -6.34 15.79 2.64
N PRO A 21 -7.56 15.25 2.45
CA PRO A 21 -8.77 15.81 3.05
C PRO A 21 -8.66 15.91 4.58
N LYS A 22 -9.22 16.97 5.18
CA LYS A 22 -9.09 17.25 6.63
C LYS A 22 -9.58 16.12 7.55
N ASN A 23 -10.49 15.28 7.08
CA ASN A 23 -11.07 14.16 7.82
C ASN A 23 -10.30 12.84 7.63
N LEU A 24 -9.21 12.83 6.86
CA LEU A 24 -8.39 11.66 6.58
C LEU A 24 -6.94 11.88 6.98
N LYS A 25 -6.22 10.77 7.13
CA LYS A 25 -4.78 10.75 7.38
C LYS A 25 -4.11 9.89 6.32
N LEU A 26 -3.00 10.38 5.77
CA LEU A 26 -2.11 9.59 4.93
C LEU A 26 -1.04 8.97 5.83
N LEU A 27 -1.01 7.65 5.91
CA LEU A 27 -0.10 6.92 6.79
C LEU A 27 0.82 6.03 5.96
N ALA A 28 2.12 6.11 6.23
CA ALA A 28 3.08 5.12 5.75
C ALA A 28 3.04 3.92 6.71
N VAL A 29 2.53 2.79 6.23
CA VAL A 29 2.39 1.56 7.02
C VAL A 29 3.47 0.56 6.57
N PRO A 30 4.32 0.05 7.47
CA PRO A 30 5.35 -0.91 7.10
C PRO A 30 4.74 -2.28 6.78
N LEU A 31 5.36 -3.02 5.86
CA LEU A 31 4.82 -4.31 5.37
C LEU A 31 4.60 -5.34 6.47
N PHE A 32 5.41 -5.35 7.53
CA PHE A 32 5.25 -6.29 8.64
C PHE A 32 3.99 -6.04 9.49
N GLU A 33 3.45 -4.81 9.49
CA GLU A 33 2.20 -4.51 10.22
C GLU A 33 0.97 -5.03 9.45
N LEU A 34 1.09 -5.13 8.12
CA LEU A 34 0.04 -5.62 7.24
C LEU A 34 -0.01 -7.16 7.18
N TYR A 35 1.16 -7.81 7.23
CA TYR A 35 1.30 -9.24 6.99
C TYR A 35 0.41 -10.08 7.91
N ASP A 36 -0.51 -10.83 7.30
CA ASP A 36 -1.48 -11.72 7.97
C ASP A 36 -2.38 -11.03 9.02
N ASN A 37 -2.47 -9.70 8.98
CA ASN A 37 -3.26 -8.91 9.92
C ASN A 37 -4.67 -8.60 9.38
N VAL A 38 -5.40 -9.65 9.02
CA VAL A 38 -6.75 -9.57 8.44
C VAL A 38 -7.73 -8.88 9.40
N GLN A 39 -7.56 -9.06 10.72
CA GLN A 39 -8.45 -8.48 11.72
C GLN A 39 -8.44 -6.94 11.69
N ARG A 40 -7.28 -6.33 11.44
CA ARG A 40 -7.14 -4.88 11.42
C ARG A 40 -7.29 -4.28 10.02
N TYR A 41 -6.81 -4.96 8.98
CA TYR A 41 -6.69 -4.42 7.63
C TYR A 41 -7.62 -5.07 6.60
N GLY A 42 -8.31 -6.14 6.96
CA GLY A 42 -9.17 -6.90 6.06
C GLY A 42 -8.39 -7.73 5.03
N PRO A 43 -9.09 -8.58 4.26
CA PRO A 43 -8.47 -9.64 3.46
C PRO A 43 -7.67 -9.13 2.25
N VAL A 44 -7.93 -7.91 1.78
CA VAL A 44 -7.22 -7.36 0.61
C VAL A 44 -5.88 -6.77 1.07
N ILE A 45 -5.89 -5.86 2.04
CA ILE A 45 -4.71 -5.12 2.47
C ILE A 45 -3.70 -6.05 3.18
N SER A 46 -4.18 -7.04 3.95
CA SER A 46 -3.28 -7.97 4.66
C SER A 46 -2.45 -8.87 3.75
N THR A 47 -2.79 -8.94 2.45
CA THR A 47 -2.08 -9.74 1.44
C THR A 47 -1.10 -8.93 0.60
N ILE A 48 -1.05 -7.61 0.79
CA ILE A 48 -0.15 -6.71 0.05
C ILE A 48 1.33 -7.15 0.17
N PRO A 49 1.85 -7.53 1.34
CA PRO A 49 3.25 -7.97 1.44
C PRO A 49 3.59 -9.15 0.51
N GLN A 50 2.71 -10.15 0.43
CA GLN A 50 2.87 -11.31 -0.45
C GLN A 50 2.79 -10.89 -1.92
N GLN A 51 1.85 -10.01 -2.28
CA GLN A 51 1.71 -9.51 -3.65
C GLN A 51 2.92 -8.69 -4.11
N LEU A 52 3.56 -7.96 -3.19
CA LEU A 52 4.75 -7.16 -3.47
C LEU A 52 6.04 -7.97 -3.50
N SER A 53 6.06 -9.19 -2.94
CA SER A 53 7.26 -10.04 -2.85
C SER A 53 7.92 -10.39 -4.20
N ARG A 54 7.18 -10.26 -5.30
CA ARG A 54 7.68 -10.49 -6.67
C ARG A 54 8.44 -9.30 -7.27
N PHE A 55 8.48 -8.14 -6.60
CA PHE A 55 9.16 -6.95 -7.08
C PHE A 55 10.50 -6.75 -6.38
N GLN A 56 11.50 -6.28 -7.12
CA GLN A 56 12.75 -5.79 -6.55
C GLN A 56 12.59 -4.30 -6.21
N PHE A 57 12.78 -3.96 -4.94
CA PHE A 57 12.77 -2.57 -4.48
C PHE A 57 14.20 -2.03 -4.41
N ASN A 58 14.50 -1.03 -5.22
CA ASN A 58 15.75 -0.28 -5.11
C ASN A 58 15.55 0.85 -4.11
N MET A 59 16.22 0.78 -2.96
CA MET A 59 16.19 1.85 -1.99
C MET A 59 17.05 3.01 -2.48
N ILE A 60 16.44 4.18 -2.66
CA ILE A 60 17.16 5.40 -3.00
C ILE A 60 17.79 5.90 -1.70
N HIS A 61 19.11 6.08 -1.70
CA HIS A 61 19.81 6.75 -0.62
C HIS A 61 19.77 8.26 -0.87
N SER A 62 19.50 9.02 0.19
CA SER A 62 19.54 10.49 0.20
C SER A 62 20.96 11.04 0.28
#